data_AF-A0A415UVX3-F1
#
_entry.id   AF-A0A415UVX3-F1
#
_cell.length_a   1.000
_cell.length_b   1.000
_cell.length_c   1.000
_cell.angle_alpha   90.00
_cell.angle_beta   90.00
_cell.angle_gamma   90.00
#
_symmetry.space_group_name_H-M   'P 1'
#
loop_
_entity.id
_entity.type
_entity.pdbx_description
1 polymer ?
#
loop_
_entity_poly.entity_id
_entity_poly.type
_entity_poly.pdbx_seq_one_letter_code
_entity_poly.pdbx_strand_id
1 'polypeptide(L)'
;MGIGDEARIKGLFQDNVCTRASKGKAKAKSSSFSYPIDLTSKKSVGSMLEVFFQSGVKDGLSMSFPLDEAATYSIELKDEKGKYRPIEEFSAGMLSKIYVAYFLDRTIQNEGSNTILLYDQPESNMEKEFLLRTLGDKLRELRKVHQIFVATHEPLLVVNADANEIILAANDKRVDEPNHVVYENRSFVGAHGKRDLVEGVARLIDGGTDAVKRRSGIYEGMTHR
;
A
#
# COMPACT_ATOMS: atom_id res chain seq x y z
N MET A 1 -7.46 -8.20 -23.03
CA MET A 1 -8.68 -9.04 -23.11
C MET A 1 -8.47 -10.09 -24.19
N GLY A 2 -7.97 -11.26 -23.82
CA GLY A 2 -7.94 -12.44 -24.68
C GLY A 2 -8.55 -13.58 -23.89
N ILE A 3 -9.87 -13.75 -24.01
CA ILE A 3 -10.56 -14.99 -23.61
C ILE A 3 -10.24 -16.00 -24.72
N GLY A 4 -8.98 -16.44 -24.79
CA GLY A 4 -8.44 -17.16 -25.95
C GLY A 4 -7.94 -18.57 -25.63
N ASP A 5 -7.96 -18.97 -24.36
CA ASP A 5 -7.44 -20.27 -23.96
C ASP A 5 -8.60 -21.19 -23.52
N GLU A 6 -9.23 -21.80 -24.52
CA GLU A 6 -10.39 -22.69 -24.37
C GLU A 6 -10.11 -23.86 -23.41
N ALA A 7 -8.87 -24.34 -23.37
CA ALA A 7 -8.43 -25.38 -22.45
C ALA A 7 -8.42 -24.89 -20.99
N ARG A 8 -8.01 -23.64 -20.75
CA ARG A 8 -7.93 -23.02 -19.42
C ARG A 8 -9.32 -22.83 -18.80
N ILE A 9 -10.27 -22.31 -19.58
CA ILE A 9 -11.67 -22.13 -19.15
C ILE A 9 -12.33 -23.48 -18.83
N LYS A 10 -12.03 -24.53 -19.60
CA LYS A 10 -12.56 -25.88 -19.40
C LYS A 10 -12.18 -26.47 -18.04
N GLY A 11 -10.96 -26.24 -17.55
CA GLY A 11 -10.52 -26.66 -16.21
C GLY A 11 -11.14 -25.81 -15.11
N LEU A 12 -11.09 -24.48 -15.27
CA LEU A 12 -11.64 -23.51 -14.33
C LEU A 12 -13.10 -23.73 -13.99
N PHE A 13 -13.93 -23.95 -15.02
CA PHE A 13 -15.37 -24.08 -14.87
C PHE A 13 -15.77 -25.31 -14.05
N GLN A 14 -14.98 -26.39 -14.12
CA GLN A 14 -15.24 -27.63 -13.39
C GLN A 14 -15.05 -27.47 -11.88
N ASP A 15 -14.02 -26.75 -11.46
CA ASP A 15 -13.64 -26.65 -10.04
C ASP A 15 -14.29 -25.47 -9.32
N ASN A 16 -14.70 -24.44 -10.08
CA ASN A 16 -15.16 -23.16 -9.53
C ASN A 16 -16.67 -22.89 -9.62
N VAL A 17 -17.43 -23.80 -10.26
CA VAL A 17 -18.89 -23.77 -10.25
C VAL A 17 -19.42 -24.71 -9.17
N CYS A 18 -19.45 -24.22 -7.94
CA CYS A 18 -20.03 -24.94 -6.79
C CYS A 18 -21.54 -24.68 -6.69
N THR A 19 -22.35 -25.67 -7.07
CA THR A 19 -23.81 -25.62 -6.88
C THR A 19 -24.18 -26.21 -5.52
N ARG A 20 -24.56 -25.37 -4.55
CA ARG A 20 -25.31 -25.85 -3.37
C ARG A 20 -26.76 -26.05 -3.79
N ALA A 21 -27.23 -27.28 -3.90
CA ALA A 21 -28.67 -27.53 -3.94
C ALA A 21 -29.22 -27.50 -2.51
N SER A 22 -30.45 -27.00 -2.32
CA SER A 22 -31.02 -26.79 -0.97
C SER A 22 -31.10 -28.06 -0.11
N LYS A 23 -31.06 -29.27 -0.68
CA LYS A 23 -31.24 -30.54 0.05
C LYS A 23 -30.46 -31.76 -0.48
N GLY A 24 -29.28 -31.60 -1.09
CA GLY A 24 -28.47 -32.78 -1.45
C GLY A 24 -27.38 -32.51 -2.48
N LYS A 25 -26.50 -33.51 -2.67
CA LYS A 25 -25.31 -33.53 -3.54
C LYS A 25 -25.63 -33.47 -5.05
N ALA A 26 -26.54 -32.61 -5.50
CA ALA A 26 -26.72 -32.37 -6.92
C ALA A 26 -25.46 -31.71 -7.49
N LYS A 27 -24.76 -32.42 -8.37
CA LYS A 27 -23.56 -31.96 -9.07
C LYS A 27 -23.74 -32.20 -10.56
N ALA A 28 -23.69 -31.15 -11.37
CA ALA A 28 -23.61 -31.31 -12.81
C ALA A 28 -22.25 -31.90 -13.19
N LYS A 29 -22.24 -32.93 -14.03
CA LYS A 29 -20.99 -33.52 -14.53
C LYS A 29 -20.39 -32.61 -15.60
N SER A 30 -19.08 -32.36 -15.53
CA SER A 30 -18.36 -31.54 -16.54
C SER A 30 -18.55 -32.08 -17.97
N SER A 31 -18.65 -33.40 -18.13
CA SER A 31 -18.90 -34.06 -19.43
C SER A 31 -20.28 -33.77 -20.05
N SER A 32 -21.23 -33.26 -19.26
CA SER A 32 -22.59 -32.95 -19.73
C SER A 32 -22.69 -31.56 -20.37
N PHE A 33 -21.64 -30.74 -20.26
CA PHE A 33 -21.60 -29.43 -20.89
C PHE A 33 -21.07 -29.50 -22.32
N SER A 34 -21.66 -28.68 -23.19
CA SER A 34 -21.14 -28.44 -24.55
C SER A 34 -20.21 -27.23 -24.50
N TYR A 35 -18.93 -27.46 -24.79
CA TYR A 35 -17.91 -26.43 -24.85
C TYR A 35 -17.62 -26.02 -26.30
N PRO A 36 -17.22 -24.76 -26.55
CA PRO A 36 -17.04 -23.69 -25.58
C PRO A 36 -18.38 -23.10 -25.09
N ILE A 37 -18.44 -22.74 -23.81
CA ILE A 37 -19.58 -22.01 -23.25
C ILE A 37 -19.32 -20.52 -23.48
N ASP A 38 -20.17 -19.89 -24.26
CA ASP A 38 -20.14 -18.45 -24.51
C ASP A 38 -21.15 -17.76 -23.60
N LEU A 39 -20.67 -17.14 -22.53
CA LEU A 39 -21.50 -16.41 -21.57
C LEU A 39 -22.10 -15.11 -22.15
N THR A 40 -21.64 -14.65 -23.33
CA THR A 40 -22.21 -13.48 -24.02
C THR A 40 -23.40 -13.86 -24.91
N SER A 41 -23.56 -15.15 -25.24
CA SER A 41 -24.63 -15.65 -26.10
C SER A 41 -25.77 -16.27 -25.28
N LYS A 42 -26.97 -15.68 -25.40
CA LYS A 42 -28.19 -16.16 -24.73
C LYS A 42 -28.49 -17.65 -25.00
N LYS A 43 -28.21 -18.12 -26.22
CA LYS A 43 -28.45 -19.52 -26.62
C LYS A 43 -27.48 -20.47 -25.91
N SER A 44 -26.20 -20.11 -25.82
CA SER A 44 -25.18 -20.91 -25.14
C SER A 44 -25.43 -20.96 -23.62
N VAL A 45 -25.76 -19.82 -23.01
CA VAL A 45 -26.17 -19.74 -21.60
C VAL A 45 -27.42 -20.58 -21.32
N GLY A 46 -28.41 -20.57 -22.22
CA GLY A 46 -29.60 -21.43 -22.11
C GLY A 46 -29.27 -22.92 -22.06
N SER A 47 -28.42 -23.39 -22.97
CA SER A 47 -27.96 -24.79 -23.00
C SER A 47 -27.18 -25.17 -21.74
N MET A 48 -26.36 -24.26 -21.20
CA MET A 48 -25.63 -24.46 -19.94
C MET A 48 -26.59 -24.58 -18.74
N LEU A 49 -27.57 -23.68 -18.62
CA LEU A 49 -28.54 -23.68 -17.52
C LEU A 49 -29.41 -24.93 -17.53
N GLU A 50 -29.75 -25.45 -18.71
CA GLU A 50 -30.50 -26.70 -18.87
C GLU A 50 -29.77 -27.90 -18.24
N VAL A 51 -28.44 -27.98 -18.39
CA VAL A 51 -27.63 -29.03 -17.75
C VAL A 51 -27.72 -28.96 -16.22
N PHE A 52 -27.70 -27.75 -15.65
CA PHE A 52 -27.87 -27.55 -14.20
C PHE A 52 -29.28 -27.90 -13.73
N PHE A 53 -30.30 -27.51 -14.51
CA PHE A 53 -31.70 -27.81 -14.21
C PHE A 53 -31.96 -29.32 -14.21
N GLN A 54 -31.50 -30.04 -15.24
CA GLN A 54 -31.59 -31.50 -15.32
C GLN A 54 -30.81 -32.20 -14.21
N SER A 55 -29.72 -31.59 -13.73
CA SER A 55 -28.93 -32.09 -12.61
C SER A 55 -29.56 -31.83 -11.24
N GLY A 56 -30.72 -31.17 -11.17
CA GLY A 56 -31.47 -30.92 -9.94
C GLY A 56 -31.05 -29.67 -9.16
N VAL A 57 -30.32 -28.74 -9.79
CA VAL A 57 -29.95 -27.45 -9.19
C VAL A 57 -31.08 -26.45 -9.40
N LYS A 58 -31.83 -26.15 -8.33
CA LYS A 58 -33.08 -25.35 -8.42
C LYS A 58 -33.02 -23.97 -7.74
N ASP A 59 -32.15 -23.80 -6.73
CA ASP A 59 -32.19 -22.65 -5.81
C ASP A 59 -31.09 -21.60 -6.05
N GLY A 60 -30.63 -21.47 -7.30
CA GLY A 60 -29.64 -20.46 -7.72
C GLY A 60 -28.26 -21.04 -7.99
N LEU A 61 -27.51 -20.32 -8.84
CA LEU A 61 -26.18 -20.69 -9.30
C LEU A 61 -25.18 -19.63 -8.81
N SER A 62 -24.17 -20.05 -8.06
CA SER A 62 -23.04 -19.20 -7.69
C SER A 62 -21.82 -19.69 -8.44
N MET A 63 -21.16 -18.77 -9.17
CA MET A 63 -19.90 -19.03 -9.85
C MET A 63 -18.84 -18.13 -9.24
N SER A 64 -17.70 -18.69 -8.84
CA SER A 64 -16.58 -17.92 -8.31
C SER A 64 -15.38 -18.13 -9.20
N PHE A 65 -15.22 -17.35 -10.26
CA PHE A 65 -14.05 -17.47 -11.12
C PHE A 65 -12.85 -16.75 -10.49
N PRO A 66 -11.75 -17.46 -10.15
CA PRO A 66 -10.52 -16.80 -9.76
C PRO A 66 -10.00 -15.99 -10.95
N LEU A 67 -9.94 -14.67 -10.78
CA LEU A 67 -9.62 -13.72 -11.85
C LEU A 67 -8.24 -14.02 -12.47
N ASP A 68 -7.28 -14.43 -11.63
CA ASP A 68 -5.92 -14.79 -12.02
C ASP A 68 -5.85 -16.00 -12.94
N GLU A 69 -6.81 -16.92 -12.82
CA GLU A 69 -6.91 -18.08 -13.69
C GLU A 69 -7.77 -17.77 -14.92
N ALA A 70 -8.81 -16.96 -14.78
CA ALA A 70 -9.76 -16.67 -15.86
C ALA A 70 -9.28 -15.66 -16.89
N ALA A 71 -8.35 -14.77 -16.53
CA ALA A 71 -7.87 -13.71 -17.41
C ALA A 71 -6.37 -13.50 -17.27
N THR A 72 -5.70 -13.34 -18.41
CA THR A 72 -4.42 -12.64 -18.44
C THR A 72 -4.70 -11.15 -18.43
N TYR A 73 -4.25 -10.46 -17.39
CA TYR A 73 -4.36 -9.02 -17.24
C TYR A 73 -2.98 -8.42 -16.94
N SER A 74 -2.79 -7.16 -17.30
CA SER A 74 -1.68 -6.33 -16.85
C SER A 74 -2.27 -5.11 -16.16
N ILE A 75 -1.75 -4.77 -14.99
CA ILE A 75 -2.11 -3.53 -14.30
C ILE A 75 -1.07 -2.49 -14.69
N GLU A 76 -1.51 -1.40 -15.30
CA GLU A 76 -0.61 -0.30 -15.66
C GLU A 76 -0.82 0.92 -14.77
N LEU A 77 0.28 1.48 -14.28
CA LEU A 77 0.27 2.72 -13.52
C LEU A 77 0.89 3.85 -14.34
N LYS A 78 0.39 5.07 -14.12
CA LYS A 78 0.92 6.28 -14.74
C LYS A 78 2.16 6.71 -13.97
N ASP A 79 3.30 6.79 -14.67
CA ASP A 79 4.57 7.24 -14.11
C ASP A 79 4.61 8.77 -13.90
N GLU A 80 5.71 9.27 -13.32
CA GLU A 80 5.96 10.71 -13.11
C GLU A 80 5.97 11.53 -14.41
N LYS A 81 6.26 10.91 -15.56
CA LYS A 81 6.26 11.53 -16.88
C LYS A 81 4.89 11.43 -17.57
N GLY A 82 3.90 10.88 -16.89
CA GLY A 82 2.54 10.71 -17.38
C GLY A 82 2.32 9.52 -18.32
N LYS A 83 3.28 8.60 -18.44
CA LYS A 83 3.18 7.41 -19.29
C LYS A 83 2.71 6.20 -18.49
N TYR A 84 1.79 5.43 -19.05
CA TYR A 84 1.38 4.14 -18.47
C TYR A 84 2.46 3.08 -18.70
N ARG A 85 2.78 2.33 -17.63
CA ARG A 85 3.69 1.18 -17.67
C ARG A 85 3.14 0.06 -16.78
N PRO A 86 3.48 -1.21 -17.04
CA PRO A 86 3.11 -2.33 -16.16
C PRO A 86 3.63 -2.13 -14.74
N ILE A 87 2.82 -2.48 -13.73
CA ILE A 87 3.13 -2.31 -12.31
C ILE A 87 4.41 -3.06 -11.90
N GLU A 88 4.72 -4.15 -12.59
CA GLU A 88 5.89 -5.00 -12.38
C GLU A 88 7.21 -4.29 -12.76
N GLU A 89 7.16 -3.26 -13.59
CA GLU A 89 8.33 -2.45 -13.98
C GLU A 89 8.67 -1.36 -12.96
N PHE A 90 7.80 -1.11 -11.97
CA PHE A 90 8.03 -0.07 -10.99
C PHE A 90 8.92 -0.58 -9.85
N SER A 91 9.94 0.20 -9.50
CA SER A 91 10.67 -0.04 -8.26
C SER A 91 9.76 0.17 -7.05
N ALA A 92 10.12 -0.41 -5.91
CA ALA A 92 9.44 -0.16 -4.64
C ALA A 92 9.35 1.35 -4.32
N GLY A 93 10.42 2.10 -4.65
CA GLY A 93 10.43 3.56 -4.57
C GLY A 93 9.36 4.20 -5.44
N MET A 94 9.26 3.84 -6.72
CA MET A 94 8.27 4.41 -7.63
C MET A 94 6.83 4.06 -7.23
N LEU A 95 6.56 2.82 -6.80
CA LEU A 95 5.26 2.41 -6.27
C LEU A 95 4.87 3.22 -5.03
N SER A 96 5.82 3.45 -4.13
CA SER A 96 5.60 4.29 -2.95
C SER A 96 5.25 5.72 -3.33
N LYS A 97 5.89 6.27 -4.39
CA LYS A 97 5.53 7.60 -4.92
C LYS A 97 4.11 7.65 -5.44
N ILE A 98 3.73 6.66 -6.24
CA ILE A 98 2.40 6.58 -6.81
C ILE A 98 1.38 6.40 -5.70
N TYR A 99 1.66 5.57 -4.70
CA TYR A 99 0.78 5.40 -3.55
C TYR A 99 0.56 6.72 -2.80
N VAL A 100 1.64 7.41 -2.39
CA VAL A 100 1.54 8.69 -1.68
C VAL A 100 0.88 9.77 -2.52
N ALA A 101 1.19 9.86 -3.81
CA ALA A 101 0.60 10.87 -4.69
C ALA A 101 -0.88 10.59 -4.97
N TYR A 102 -1.22 9.35 -5.32
CA TYR A 102 -2.53 9.00 -5.86
C TYR A 102 -3.51 8.56 -4.78
N PHE A 103 -3.06 7.73 -3.84
CA PHE A 103 -3.93 7.18 -2.80
C PHE A 103 -4.27 8.24 -1.76
N LEU A 104 -3.30 9.06 -1.32
CA LEU A 104 -3.58 10.11 -0.35
C LEU A 104 -4.47 11.18 -0.94
N ASP A 105 -4.15 11.71 -2.13
CA ASP A 105 -4.98 12.75 -2.72
C ASP A 105 -6.41 12.25 -2.94
N ARG A 106 -6.60 11.02 -3.42
CA ARG A 106 -7.94 10.50 -3.69
C ARG A 106 -8.72 10.15 -2.41
N THR A 107 -8.04 9.60 -1.40
CA THR A 107 -8.68 9.26 -0.12
C THR A 107 -9.06 10.53 0.61
N ILE A 108 -8.17 11.52 0.62
CA ILE A 108 -8.34 12.77 1.34
C ILE A 108 -9.29 13.73 0.63
N GLN A 109 -9.30 13.80 -0.70
CA GLN A 109 -10.23 14.65 -1.45
C GLN A 109 -11.71 14.31 -1.20
N ASN A 110 -12.01 13.06 -0.86
CA ASN A 110 -13.37 12.62 -0.56
C ASN A 110 -13.74 12.83 0.91
N GLU A 111 -12.78 13.19 1.77
CA GLU A 111 -13.01 13.38 3.18
C GLU A 111 -12.88 14.86 3.58
N GLY A 112 -13.74 15.31 4.49
CA GLY A 112 -13.71 16.69 5.00
C GLY A 112 -12.51 16.99 5.88
N SER A 113 -12.47 18.18 6.46
CA SER A 113 -11.39 18.64 7.36
C SER A 113 -11.26 17.88 8.70
N ASN A 114 -12.06 16.82 8.91
CA ASN A 114 -12.08 16.05 10.16
C ASN A 114 -11.33 14.70 10.07
N THR A 115 -10.60 14.46 8.97
CA THR A 115 -9.82 13.23 8.79
C THR A 115 -8.57 13.21 9.66
N ILE A 116 -8.35 12.08 10.33
CA ILE A 116 -7.12 11.76 11.05
C ILE A 116 -6.31 10.78 10.20
N LEU A 117 -5.05 11.12 9.92
CA LEU A 117 -4.13 10.27 9.19
C LEU A 117 -3.12 9.66 10.16
N LEU A 118 -3.00 8.33 10.15
CA LEU A 118 -2.07 7.58 10.98
C LEU A 118 -1.05 6.85 10.09
N TYR A 119 0.23 7.14 10.27
CA TYR A 119 1.32 6.42 9.61
C TYR A 119 2.16 5.71 10.65
N ASP A 120 2.38 4.41 10.44
CA ASP A 120 3.30 3.61 11.24
C ASP A 120 4.47 3.17 10.38
N GLN A 121 5.67 3.61 10.76
CA GLN A 121 6.95 3.34 10.12
C GLN A 121 6.93 3.44 8.58
N PRO A 122 6.54 4.61 8.00
CA PRO A 122 6.54 4.78 6.55
C PRO A 122 7.91 4.49 5.92
N GLU A 123 9.00 4.60 6.67
CA GLU A 123 10.37 4.37 6.20
C GLU A 123 10.74 2.92 5.82
N SER A 124 10.02 1.90 6.30
CA SER A 124 10.49 0.49 6.24
C SER A 124 10.70 -0.05 4.82
N ASN A 125 10.03 0.52 3.82
CA ASN A 125 10.07 0.08 2.43
C ASN A 125 10.31 1.22 1.42
N MET A 126 10.71 2.40 1.91
CA MET A 126 10.81 3.61 1.11
C MET A 126 12.27 4.07 0.98
N GLU A 127 12.68 4.45 -0.22
CA GLU A 127 14.00 5.04 -0.46
C GLU A 127 14.15 6.33 0.37
N LYS A 128 15.31 6.54 1.03
CA LYS A 128 15.54 7.69 1.92
C LYS A 128 15.24 9.03 1.26
N GLU A 129 15.70 9.24 0.03
CA GLU A 129 15.42 10.49 -0.71
C GLU A 129 13.92 10.71 -0.92
N PHE A 130 13.17 9.64 -1.20
CA PHE A 130 11.73 9.75 -1.37
C PHE A 130 11.01 10.06 -0.06
N LEU A 131 11.38 9.36 1.01
CA LEU A 131 10.85 9.57 2.35
C LEU A 131 11.06 11.02 2.80
N LEU A 132 12.29 11.51 2.66
CA LEU A 132 12.69 12.82 3.18
C LEU A 132 12.16 13.98 2.36
N ARG A 133 12.15 13.87 1.03
CA ARG A 133 11.73 14.98 0.15
C ARG A 133 10.25 14.89 -0.15
N THR A 134 9.78 13.77 -0.69
CA THR A 134 8.42 13.72 -1.21
C THR A 134 7.37 13.45 -0.14
N LEU A 135 7.59 12.44 0.72
CA LEU A 135 6.65 12.19 1.80
C LEU A 135 6.69 13.34 2.82
N GLY A 136 7.87 13.80 3.21
CA GLY A 136 8.04 14.98 4.07
C GLY A 136 7.28 16.21 3.56
N ASP A 137 7.46 16.59 2.29
CA ASP A 137 6.74 17.71 1.69
C ASP A 137 5.22 17.47 1.64
N LYS A 138 4.79 16.25 1.31
CA LYS A 138 3.36 15.92 1.26
C LYS A 138 2.71 16.04 2.63
N LEU A 139 3.33 15.48 3.67
CA LEU A 139 2.82 15.55 5.04
C LEU A 139 2.76 17.01 5.53
N ARG A 140 3.75 17.83 5.15
CA ARG A 140 3.78 19.27 5.46
C ARG A 140 2.63 20.05 4.82
N GLU A 141 2.17 19.66 3.64
CA GLU A 141 0.98 20.25 3.03
C GLU A 141 -0.32 19.71 3.62
N LEU A 142 -0.42 18.39 3.83
CA LEU A 142 -1.62 17.75 4.35
C LEU A 142 -1.94 18.18 5.80
N ARG A 143 -0.93 18.42 6.64
CA ARG A 143 -1.14 18.85 8.04
C ARG A 143 -1.82 20.21 8.18
N LYS A 144 -1.91 21.01 7.11
CA LYS A 144 -2.62 22.30 7.14
C LYS A 144 -4.13 22.12 7.24
N VAL A 145 -4.64 20.97 6.84
CA VAL A 145 -6.08 20.68 6.76
C VAL A 145 -6.46 19.47 7.61
N HIS A 146 -5.55 18.51 7.77
CA HIS A 146 -5.81 17.23 8.46
C HIS A 146 -4.93 17.06 9.69
N GLN A 147 -5.42 16.32 10.68
CA GLN A 147 -4.59 15.90 11.81
C GLN A 147 -3.78 14.67 11.41
N ILE A 148 -2.45 14.74 11.59
CA ILE A 148 -1.54 13.68 11.15
C ILE A 148 -0.71 13.20 12.33
N PHE A 149 -0.67 11.90 12.54
CA PHE A 149 0.25 11.24 13.46
C PHE A 149 1.18 10.31 12.68
N VAL A 150 2.47 10.41 12.95
CA VAL A 150 3.50 9.58 12.31
C VAL A 150 4.35 8.95 13.40
N ALA A 151 4.32 7.62 13.49
CA ALA A 151 5.29 6.86 14.25
C ALA A 151 6.46 6.51 13.30
N THR A 152 7.67 6.96 13.64
CA THR A 152 8.84 6.75 12.80
C THR A 152 10.09 6.58 13.66
N HIS A 153 11.03 5.79 13.18
CA HIS A 153 12.39 5.72 13.73
C HIS A 153 13.38 6.57 12.93
N GLU A 154 12.92 7.34 11.93
CA GLU A 154 13.75 8.22 11.10
C GLU A 154 13.60 9.68 11.55
N PRO A 155 14.54 10.21 12.34
CA PRO A 155 14.42 11.56 12.89
C PRO A 155 14.46 12.65 11.80
N LEU A 156 15.05 12.38 10.63
CA LEU A 156 15.06 13.33 9.51
C LEU A 156 13.66 13.54 8.92
N LEU A 157 12.78 12.52 8.95
CA LEU A 157 11.40 12.66 8.50
C LEU A 157 10.64 13.63 9.40
N VAL A 158 10.86 13.56 10.71
CA VAL A 158 10.24 14.45 11.71
C VAL A 158 10.60 15.92 11.44
N VAL A 159 11.87 16.19 11.11
CA VAL A 159 12.36 17.54 10.78
C VAL A 159 11.78 18.02 9.45
N ASN A 160 11.76 17.18 8.42
CA ASN A 160 11.31 17.57 7.09
C ASN A 160 9.78 17.71 6.97
N ALA A 161 9.02 16.92 7.73
CA ALA A 161 7.57 17.07 7.84
C ALA A 161 7.15 18.32 8.64
N ASP A 162 8.11 18.98 9.30
CA ASP A 162 7.90 20.16 10.16
C ASP A 162 6.85 19.86 11.24
N ALA A 163 7.04 18.75 11.97
CA ALA A 163 6.10 18.29 12.99
C ALA A 163 5.74 19.40 13.99
N ASN A 164 4.47 19.48 14.39
CA ASN A 164 4.02 20.46 15.38
C ASN A 164 4.33 20.05 16.82
N GLU A 165 4.30 18.75 17.09
CA GLU A 165 4.49 18.14 18.40
C GLU A 165 5.25 16.84 18.18
N ILE A 166 6.20 16.53 19.07
CA ILE A 166 6.97 15.29 19.01
C ILE A 166 6.88 14.61 20.35
N ILE A 167 6.54 13.33 20.33
CA ILE A 167 6.56 12.48 21.51
C ILE A 167 7.72 11.52 21.33
N LEU A 168 8.79 11.74 22.09
CA LEU A 168 9.93 10.83 22.11
C LEU A 168 9.56 9.62 22.96
N ALA A 169 9.54 8.44 22.35
CA ALA A 169 9.47 7.17 23.05
C ALA A 169 10.88 6.60 23.19
N ALA A 170 11.38 6.45 24.42
CA ALA A 170 12.66 5.83 24.72
C ALA A 170 12.44 4.52 25.44
N ASN A 171 13.17 3.47 25.06
CA ASN A 171 13.15 2.18 25.75
C ASN A 171 14.56 1.85 26.23
N ASP A 172 14.78 1.85 27.55
CA ASP A 172 16.04 1.39 28.15
C ASP A 172 16.00 -0.15 28.24
N LYS A 173 16.51 -0.82 27.22
CA LYS A 173 16.60 -2.29 27.20
C LYS A 173 17.79 -2.74 28.04
N ARG A 174 17.51 -3.30 29.21
CA ARG A 174 18.49 -4.03 30.04
C ARG A 174 18.27 -5.52 29.87
N VAL A 175 19.36 -6.27 29.80
CA VAL A 175 19.37 -7.71 29.44
C VAL A 175 18.49 -8.55 30.40
N ASP A 176 18.29 -8.07 31.63
CA ASP A 176 17.61 -8.79 32.72
C ASP A 176 16.45 -8.03 33.37
N GLU A 177 16.00 -6.91 32.79
CA GLU A 177 14.86 -6.12 33.30
C GLU A 177 13.72 -6.05 32.27
N PRO A 178 12.46 -5.91 32.73
CA PRO A 178 11.35 -5.66 31.82
C PRO A 178 11.57 -4.36 31.04
N ASN A 179 11.08 -4.32 29.79
CA ASN A 179 11.14 -3.12 28.96
C ASN A 179 10.56 -1.92 29.72
N HIS A 180 11.36 -0.88 29.87
CA HIS A 180 10.93 0.38 30.47
C HIS A 180 10.84 1.44 29.37
N VAL A 181 9.62 1.67 28.88
CA VAL A 181 9.34 2.68 27.87
C VAL A 181 8.92 3.98 28.55
N VAL A 182 9.67 5.04 28.31
CA VAL A 182 9.39 6.40 28.79
C VAL A 182 8.97 7.26 27.60
N TYR A 183 7.95 8.09 27.81
CA TYR A 183 7.48 9.05 26.83
C TYR A 183 7.79 10.47 27.31
N GLU A 184 8.39 11.27 26.44
CA GLU A 184 8.68 12.69 26.70
C GLU A 184 8.08 13.54 25.58
N ASN A 185 7.27 14.53 25.93
CA ASN A 185 6.84 15.53 24.96
C ASN A 185 7.99 16.52 24.72
N ARG A 186 8.39 16.64 23.45
CA ARG A 186 9.31 17.64 22.91
C ARG A 186 8.50 18.62 22.06
N SER A 187 7.87 19.60 22.71
CA SER A 187 7.05 20.65 22.05
C SER A 187 7.87 21.90 21.70
N PHE A 188 7.39 22.64 20.70
CA PHE A 188 8.09 23.63 19.89
C PHE A 188 8.00 25.08 20.40
N VAL A 189 7.44 25.35 21.57
CA VAL A 189 7.07 26.72 21.95
C VAL A 189 8.28 27.51 22.48
N GLY A 190 8.97 28.24 21.59
CA GLY A 190 10.00 29.22 21.95
C GLY A 190 10.93 29.65 20.80
N ALA A 191 11.55 30.83 20.89
CA ALA A 191 12.44 31.41 19.86
C ALA A 191 13.65 30.54 19.48
N HIS A 192 13.96 29.53 20.29
CA HIS A 192 15.06 28.58 20.11
C HIS A 192 14.60 27.15 19.74
N GLY A 193 13.28 26.87 19.76
CA GLY A 193 12.73 25.51 19.69
C GLY A 193 13.11 24.73 18.44
N LYS A 194 13.18 25.37 17.27
CA LYS A 194 13.59 24.69 16.02
C LYS A 194 15.08 24.34 15.98
N ARG A 195 15.95 25.17 16.58
CA ARG A 195 17.39 24.87 16.67
C ARG A 195 17.66 23.78 17.68
N ASP A 196 17.01 23.83 18.83
CA ASP A 196 17.12 22.82 19.88
C ASP A 196 16.56 21.46 19.42
N LEU A 197 15.51 21.48 18.61
CA LEU A 197 15.00 20.30 17.92
C LEU A 197 16.04 19.70 16.97
N VAL A 198 16.57 20.51 16.05
CA VAL A 198 17.56 20.04 15.08
C VAL A 198 18.80 19.50 15.81
N GLU A 199 19.21 20.12 16.90
CA GLU A 199 20.30 19.65 17.75
C GLU A 199 19.95 18.32 18.44
N GLY A 200 18.76 18.20 19.05
CA GLY A 200 18.30 16.95 19.68
C GLY A 200 18.16 15.80 18.69
N VAL A 201 17.61 16.08 17.52
CA VAL A 201 17.51 15.14 16.40
C VAL A 201 18.90 14.79 15.85
N ALA A 202 19.80 15.75 15.68
CA ALA A 202 21.18 15.49 15.25
C ALA A 202 21.94 14.65 16.28
N ARG A 203 21.63 14.77 17.57
CA ARG A 203 22.14 13.87 18.62
C ARG A 203 21.64 12.45 18.44
N LEU A 204 20.36 12.27 18.11
CA LEU A 204 19.77 10.95 17.86
C LEU A 204 20.32 10.28 16.59
N ILE A 205 20.56 11.05 15.53
CA ILE A 205 21.07 10.51 14.26
C ILE A 205 22.58 10.24 14.34
N ASP A 206 23.35 11.23 14.83
CA ASP A 206 24.79 11.33 14.55
C ASP A 206 25.65 11.70 15.76
N GLY A 207 25.07 11.76 16.96
CA GLY A 207 25.80 12.16 18.18
C GLY A 207 25.98 13.68 18.34
N GLY A 208 25.30 14.49 17.52
CA GLY A 208 25.19 15.95 17.66
C GLY A 208 25.54 16.71 16.38
N THR A 209 25.21 18.00 16.30
CA THR A 209 25.48 18.81 15.09
C THR A 209 26.97 18.94 14.77
N ASP A 210 27.86 18.82 15.75
CA ASP A 210 29.31 18.83 15.53
C ASP A 210 29.81 17.61 14.75
N ALA A 211 29.20 16.44 14.98
CA ALA A 211 29.52 15.23 14.24
C ALA A 211 29.00 15.29 12.80
N VAL A 212 27.82 15.89 12.60
CA VAL A 212 27.24 16.18 11.28
C VAL A 212 28.11 17.15 10.50
N LYS A 213 28.53 18.27 11.10
CA LYS A 213 29.41 19.27 10.47
C LYS A 213 30.77 18.70 10.10
N ARG A 214 31.39 17.88 10.97
CA ARG A 214 32.66 17.20 10.65
C ARG A 214 32.52 16.28 9.44
N ARG A 215 31.41 15.55 9.31
CA ARG A 215 31.13 14.74 8.12
C ARG A 215 30.91 15.59 6.88
N SER A 216 30.11 16.65 6.97
CA SER A 216 29.89 17.58 5.84
C SER A 216 31.20 18.16 5.30
N GLY A 217 32.11 18.58 6.18
CA GLY A 217 33.43 19.09 5.77
C GLY A 217 34.34 18.04 5.13
N ILE A 218 34.20 16.76 5.50
CA ILE A 218 34.91 15.66 4.85
C ILE A 218 34.35 15.41 3.43
N TYR A 219 33.04 15.51 3.23
CA TYR A 219 32.41 15.34 1.91
C TYR A 219 32.61 16.54 0.97
N GLU A 220 32.59 17.77 1.47
CA GLU A 220 32.96 18.97 0.69
C GLU A 220 34.44 18.96 0.29
N GLY A 221 35.32 18.48 1.17
CA GLY A 221 36.75 18.30 0.85
C GLY A 221 37.02 17.25 -0.23
N MET A 222 36.10 16.32 -0.47
CA MET A 222 36.20 15.30 -1.53
C MET A 222 35.61 15.76 -2.88
N THR A 223 34.76 16.79 -2.90
CA THR A 223 34.19 17.35 -4.13
C THR A 223 35.07 18.44 -4.77
N HIS A 224 36.08 18.94 -4.05
CA HIS A 224 37.05 19.93 -4.52
C HIS A 224 38.44 19.36 -4.83
N ARG A 225 38.53 18.06 -5.17
CA ARG A 225 39.80 17.42 -5.56
C ARG A 225 39.81 16.96 -7.00
#